data_AF-A0A251UFZ9-F1
#
_entry.id   AF-A0A251UFZ9-F1
#
_cell.length_a   1.000
_cell.length_b   1.000
_cell.length_c   1.000
_cell.angle_alpha   90.00
_cell.angle_beta   90.00
_cell.angle_gamma   90.00
#
_symmetry.space_group_name_H-M   'P 1'
#
loop_
_entity.id
_entity.type
_entity.pdbx_description
1 polymer ?
#
loop_
_entity_poly.entity_id
_entity_poly.type
_entity_poly.pdbx_seq_one_letter_code
_entity_poly.pdbx_strand_id
1 'polypeptide(L)'
;MEPEGDSLWIKVKTSPKILKFIVPKGFIAVDGTSLTVVKVFDEEECFNFMLVDYTQQKAVIPLKKVGQKVNLEVDILGKYVERLLSSGFMDSIKSR
;
A
#
# COMPACT_ATOMS: atom_id res chain seq x y z
N MET A 1 -6.03 9.23 -11.14
CA MET A 1 -7.36 9.09 -10.51
C MET A 1 -8.31 8.85 -11.65
N GLU A 2 -8.99 7.72 -11.67
CA GLU A 2 -9.81 7.27 -12.81
C GLU A 2 -11.15 6.72 -12.28
N PRO A 3 -12.31 7.21 -12.73
CA PRO A 3 -13.60 6.70 -12.29
C PRO A 3 -13.93 5.34 -12.93
N GLU A 4 -14.60 4.47 -12.19
CA GLU A 4 -15.21 3.22 -12.67
C GLU A 4 -16.58 3.02 -11.97
N GLY A 5 -17.66 3.34 -12.68
CA GLY A 5 -18.99 3.40 -12.07
C GLY A 5 -19.02 4.38 -10.90
N ASP A 6 -19.53 3.94 -9.75
CA ASP A 6 -19.56 4.72 -8.51
C ASP A 6 -18.25 4.65 -7.70
N SER A 7 -17.21 4.03 -8.25
CA SER A 7 -15.91 3.85 -7.60
C SER A 7 -14.81 4.68 -8.27
N LEU A 8 -13.74 4.95 -7.51
CA LEU A 8 -12.61 5.74 -7.97
C LEU A 8 -11.30 4.97 -7.81
N TRP A 9 -10.59 4.75 -8.91
CA TRP A 9 -9.24 4.23 -8.91
C TRP A 9 -8.23 5.29 -8.54
N ILE A 10 -7.40 4.96 -7.56
CA ILE A 10 -6.28 5.79 -7.12
C ILE A 10 -5.00 5.00 -7.34
N LYS A 11 -4.05 5.60 -8.07
CA LYS A 11 -2.68 5.10 -8.25
C LYS A 11 -1.74 6.01 -7.46
N VAL A 12 -0.91 5.43 -6.60
CA VAL A 12 0.00 6.16 -5.72
C VAL A 12 1.43 5.72 -6.00
N LYS A 13 2.28 6.69 -6.36
CA LYS A 13 3.72 6.48 -6.49
C LYS A 13 4.38 6.58 -5.12
N THR A 14 5.33 5.70 -4.85
CA THR A 14 6.11 5.69 -3.62
C THR A 14 7.56 5.26 -3.90
N SER A 15 8.43 5.30 -2.90
CA SER A 15 9.80 4.83 -3.04
C SER A 15 9.89 3.30 -2.96
N PRO A 16 10.90 2.66 -3.57
CA PRO A 16 11.13 1.22 -3.44
C PRO A 16 11.24 0.72 -2.00
N LYS A 17 11.76 1.56 -1.09
CA LYS A 17 11.90 1.24 0.33
C LYS A 17 10.55 1.02 1.03
N ILE A 18 9.49 1.67 0.57
CA ILE A 18 8.14 1.52 1.09
C ILE A 18 7.42 0.43 0.28
N LEU A 19 7.57 0.44 -1.04
CA LEU A 19 6.90 -0.48 -1.95
C LEU A 19 7.15 -1.95 -1.63
N LYS A 20 8.35 -2.31 -1.15
CA LYS A 20 8.70 -3.69 -0.75
C LYS A 20 7.81 -4.29 0.34
N PHE A 21 7.07 -3.47 1.09
CA PHE A 21 6.12 -3.92 2.12
C PHE A 21 4.67 -3.96 1.63
N ILE A 22 4.42 -3.56 0.38
CA ILE A 22 3.09 -3.46 -0.21
C ILE A 22 2.90 -4.68 -1.12
N VAL A 23 1.87 -5.47 -0.85
CA VAL A 23 1.55 -6.68 -1.63
C VAL A 23 0.10 -6.62 -2.13
N PRO A 24 -0.21 -7.21 -3.31
CA PRO A 24 -1.59 -7.34 -3.77
C PRO A 24 -2.46 -8.03 -2.73
N LYS A 25 -3.69 -7.53 -2.54
CA LYS A 25 -4.65 -7.95 -1.50
C LYS A 25 -4.19 -7.71 -0.06
N GLY A 26 -3.03 -7.07 0.15
CA GLY A 26 -2.60 -6.59 1.45
C GLY A 26 -3.28 -5.29 1.86
N PHE A 27 -3.08 -4.90 3.12
CA PHE A 27 -3.58 -3.63 3.65
C PHE A 27 -2.53 -2.53 3.60
N ILE A 28 -3.00 -1.30 3.43
CA ILE A 28 -2.19 -0.09 3.55
C ILE A 28 -3.06 1.05 4.07
N ALA A 29 -2.49 1.90 4.93
CA ALA A 29 -3.13 3.15 5.32
C ALA A 29 -2.63 4.30 4.43
N VAL A 30 -3.56 4.99 3.78
CA VAL A 30 -3.29 6.21 3.00
C VAL A 30 -4.01 7.37 3.66
N ASP A 31 -3.26 8.36 4.13
CA ASP A 31 -3.78 9.46 4.97
C ASP A 31 -4.67 8.96 6.13
N GLY A 32 -4.26 7.87 6.78
CA GLY A 32 -4.98 7.24 7.89
C GLY A 32 -6.22 6.43 7.50
N THR A 33 -6.55 6.36 6.21
CA THR A 33 -7.65 5.51 5.71
C THR A 33 -7.11 4.12 5.40
N SER A 34 -7.64 3.10 6.06
CA SER A 34 -7.31 1.69 5.78
C SER A 34 -7.90 1.26 4.44
N LEU A 35 -7.04 0.77 3.55
CA LEU A 35 -7.38 0.43 2.18
C LEU A 35 -6.75 -0.91 1.78
N THR A 36 -7.38 -1.57 0.82
CA THR A 36 -6.88 -2.82 0.24
C THR A 36 -6.13 -2.53 -1.05
N VAL A 37 -4.89 -2.99 -1.15
CA VAL A 37 -4.08 -2.90 -2.36
C VAL A 37 -4.66 -3.85 -3.41
N VAL A 38 -4.93 -3.34 -4.61
CA VAL A 38 -5.40 -4.18 -5.71
C VAL A 38 -4.23 -4.70 -6.53
N LYS A 39 -3.37 -3.79 -7.00
CA LYS A 39 -2.20 -4.12 -7.83
C LYS A 39 -0.98 -3.31 -7.40
N VAL A 40 0.17 -3.94 -7.53
CA VAL A 40 1.50 -3.32 -7.40
C VAL A 40 2.14 -3.32 -8.79
N PHE A 41 2.82 -2.22 -9.12
CA PHE A 41 3.52 -2.01 -10.39
C PHE A 41 4.98 -1.67 -10.05
N ASP A 42 5.82 -2.69 -9.94
CA ASP A 42 7.19 -2.56 -9.46
C ASP A 42 8.04 -1.62 -10.33
N GLU A 43 7.94 -1.74 -11.66
CA GLU A 43 8.69 -0.90 -12.62
C GLU A 43 8.33 0.59 -12.53
N GLU A 44 7.08 0.90 -12.18
CA GLU A 44 6.57 2.26 -12.05
C GLU A 44 6.68 2.82 -10.62
N GLU A 45 7.19 2.01 -9.68
CA GLU A 45 7.29 2.28 -8.25
C GLU A 45 5.95 2.72 -7.62
N CYS A 46 4.87 2.02 -7.95
CA CYS A 46 3.54 2.45 -7.52
C CYS A 46 2.60 1.27 -7.25
N PHE A 47 1.49 1.58 -6.59
CA PHE A 47 0.41 0.65 -6.32
C PHE A 47 -0.94 1.35 -6.53
N ASN A 48 -2.01 0.58 -6.62
CA ASN A 48 -3.35 1.13 -6.70
C ASN A 48 -4.32 0.49 -5.69
N PHE A 49 -5.41 1.21 -5.47
CA PHE A 49 -6.57 0.78 -4.70
C PHE A 49 -7.82 1.44 -5.27
N MET A 50 -8.97 0.91 -4.90
CA MET A 50 -10.27 1.41 -5.30
C MET A 50 -10.97 2.04 -4.09
N LEU A 51 -11.52 3.23 -4.28
CA LEU A 51 -12.39 3.88 -3.31
C LEU A 51 -13.84 3.67 -3.74
N VAL A 52 -14.60 2.91 -2.97
CA VAL A 52 -16.05 2.80 -3.12
C VAL A 52 -16.74 4.07 -2.63
N ASP A 53 -17.92 4.40 -3.15
CA ASP A 53 -18.68 5.63 -2.85
C ASP A 53 -18.72 5.98 -1.34
N TYR A 54 -19.08 5.02 -0.48
CA TYR A 54 -19.09 5.23 0.96
C TYR A 54 -17.74 5.73 1.52
N THR A 55 -16.62 5.16 1.05
CA THR A 55 -15.28 5.56 1.50
C THR A 55 -14.91 6.92 0.91
N GLN A 56 -15.32 7.21 -0.33
CA GLN A 56 -15.06 8.50 -0.96
C GLN A 56 -15.67 9.66 -0.14
N GLN A 57 -16.86 9.47 0.42
CA GLN A 57 -17.54 10.48 1.24
C GLN A 57 -16.92 10.67 2.63
N LYS A 58 -16.05 9.76 3.09
CA LYS A 58 -15.47 9.74 4.44
C LYS A 58 -13.96 9.96 4.47
N ALA A 59 -13.28 9.82 3.33
CA ALA A 59 -11.84 9.97 3.22
C ALA A 59 -11.46 11.32 2.58
N VAL A 60 -10.27 11.82 2.90
CA VAL A 60 -9.72 13.05 2.30
C VAL A 60 -9.17 12.84 0.89
N ILE A 61 -8.89 11.59 0.51
CA ILE A 61 -8.20 11.23 -0.73
C ILE A 61 -8.92 11.73 -2.00
N PRO A 62 -10.25 11.59 -2.16
CA PRO A 62 -10.94 12.09 -3.36
C PRO A 62 -10.91 13.61 -3.53
N LEU A 63 -10.68 14.35 -2.43
CA LEU A 63 -10.58 15.81 -2.46
C LEU A 63 -9.20 16.30 -2.91
N LYS A 64 -8.22 15.39 -2.98
CA LYS A 64 -6.85 15.71 -3.39
C LYS A 64 -6.72 15.77 -4.91
N LYS A 65 -5.77 16.59 -5.37
CA LYS A 65 -5.42 16.67 -6.79
C LYS A 65 -4.31 15.66 -7.12
N VAL A 66 -4.30 15.15 -8.36
CA VAL A 66 -3.19 14.33 -8.87
C VAL A 66 -1.86 15.09 -8.67
N GLY A 67 -0.86 14.39 -8.14
CA GLY A 67 0.45 14.97 -7.79
C GLY A 67 0.56 15.48 -6.36
N GLN A 68 -0.55 15.59 -5.60
CA GLN A 68 -0.48 15.89 -4.17
C GLN A 68 0.07 14.70 -3.38
N LYS A 69 0.79 15.02 -2.30
CA LYS A 69 1.36 14.01 -1.40
C LYS A 69 0.28 13.42 -0.49
N VAL A 70 0.51 12.16 -0.12
CA VAL A 70 -0.28 11.40 0.86
C VAL A 70 0.66 10.79 1.88
N ASN A 71 0.19 10.62 3.10
CA ASN A 71 0.90 9.85 4.12
C ASN A 71 0.67 8.36 3.86
N LEU A 72 1.74 7.56 3.93
CA LEU A 72 1.69 6.11 3.71
C LEU A 72 2.13 5.39 4.97
N GLU A 73 1.29 4.48 5.45
CA GLU A 73 1.61 3.55 6.52
C GLU A 73 1.42 2.12 6.00
N VAL A 74 2.53 1.38 5.90
CA VAL A 74 2.55 -0.01 5.48
C VAL A 74 2.17 -0.94 6.63
N ASP A 75 1.63 -2.11 6.30
CA ASP A 75 1.31 -3.14 7.27
C ASP A 75 2.53 -3.51 8.13
N ILE A 76 2.30 -3.56 9.44
CA ILE A 76 3.33 -3.90 10.43
C ILE A 76 3.83 -5.34 10.26
N LEU A 77 3.00 -6.25 9.73
CA LEU A 77 3.38 -7.64 9.48
C LEU A 77 4.60 -7.72 8.55
N GLY A 78 4.64 -6.90 7.50
CA GLY A 78 5.80 -6.84 6.59
C GLY A 78 7.10 -6.45 7.30
N LYS A 79 7.02 -5.47 8.22
CA LYS A 79 8.17 -5.04 9.04
C LYS A 79 8.62 -6.12 10.01
N TYR A 80 7.69 -6.85 10.63
CA TYR A 80 8.03 -7.96 11.52
C TYR A 80 8.70 -9.11 10.76
N VAL A 81 8.18 -9.47 9.58
CA VAL A 81 8.79 -10.48 8.72
C VAL A 81 10.20 -10.07 8.32
N GLU A 82 10.41 -8.83 7.87
CA GLU A 82 11.74 -8.34 7.54
C GLU A 82 12.71 -8.42 8.73
N ARG A 83 12.25 -8.02 9.93
CA ARG A 83 13.06 -8.08 11.14
C ARG A 83 13.46 -9.52 11.50
N LEU A 84 12.54 -10.47 11.38
CA LEU A 84 12.80 -11.89 11.66
C LEU A 84 13.80 -12.49 10.65
N LEU A 85 13.65 -12.17 9.37
CA LEU A 85 14.57 -12.64 8.33
C LEU A 85 15.98 -12.06 8.50
N SER A 86 16.07 -10.83 8.99
CA SER A 86 17.34 -10.12 9.22
C SER A 86 18.05 -10.55 10.50
N SER A 87 17.38 -11.25 11.44
CA SER A 87 17.94 -11.64 12.73
C SER A 87 18.66 -13.00 12.72
N GLY A 88 19.06 -13.52 11.55
CA GLY A 88 19.74 -14.82 11.41
C GLY A 88 18.84 -16.04 11.64
N PHE A 89 17.52 -15.86 11.75
CA PHE A 89 16.56 -16.94 11.93
C PHE A 89 16.64 -17.98 10.80
N MET A 90 16.86 -17.51 9.57
CA MET A 90 17.00 -18.37 8.39
C MET A 90 18.22 -19.30 8.47
N ASP A 91 19.33 -18.83 9.06
CA ASP A 91 20.55 -19.62 9.23
C ASP A 91 20.34 -20.75 10.24
N SER A 92 19.53 -20.49 11.26
CA SER A 92 19.16 -21.48 12.27
C SER A 92 18.20 -22.56 11.76
N ILE A 93 17.37 -22.26 10.74
CA ILE A 93 16.51 -23.24 10.07
C ILE A 93 17.30 -24.12 9.11
N LYS A 94 18.19 -23.52 8.30
CA LYS A 94 18.99 -24.26 7.30
C LYS A 94 20.04 -25.19 7.92
N SER A 95 20.43 -24.93 9.17
CA SER A 95 21.37 -25.77 9.94
C SER A 95 20.72 -27.03 10.55
N ARG A 96 19.41 -27.25 10.38
CA ARG A 96 18.69 -28.47 10.78
C ARG A 96 18.29 -29.27 9.55
#